data_AF-A0A7W0NJ01-F1
#
_entry.id   AF-A0A7W0NJ01-F1
#
_cell.length_a   1.000
_cell.length_b   1.000
_cell.length_c   1.000
_cell.angle_alpha   90.00
_cell.angle_beta   90.00
_cell.angle_gamma   90.00
#
_symmetry.space_group_name_H-M   'P 1'
#
loop_
_entity.id
_entity.type
_entity.pdbx_description
1 polymer ?
#
loop_
_entity_poly.entity_id
_entity_poly.type
_entity_poly.pdbx_seq_one_letter_code
_entity_poly.pdbx_strand_id
1 'polypeptide(L)'
;LKLIADAALAGLPNAGKSSLLRRLSNAKPKVAEYPFTTLAPVLGTVESPDGAAQLTVADVPGLIEGASEGIGLGHEFLAHLERARLLLHVIDVSEADVEDRFRTIDRELALYGAGLDERPQAIVLNKIDLVGDVPDPEIDDPRIVRIFRVSAATGEGIEELKRTLFSLIPPVPVDVPEEQVELPEFLEYRPQPPSRRAYRIYRTDRGYRISGEAPTGEALEAALQAAGIRKGQDVEVGDESFEWQ
;
A
#
# COMPACT_ATOMS: atom_id res chain seq x y z
N LEU A 1 -1.03 7.96 -5.32
CA LEU A 1 -1.18 8.01 -3.85
C LEU A 1 -1.78 6.69 -3.40
N LYS A 2 -1.00 5.88 -2.67
CA LYS A 2 -1.45 4.58 -2.15
C LYS A 2 -2.20 4.80 -0.83
N LEU A 3 -3.32 4.12 -0.60
CA LEU A 3 -4.01 4.13 0.70
C LEU A 3 -3.05 3.57 1.76
N ILE A 4 -2.81 4.30 2.84
CA ILE A 4 -2.00 3.85 3.97
C ILE A 4 -2.84 4.05 5.23
N ALA A 5 -3.48 2.98 5.69
CA ALA A 5 -4.03 2.94 7.04
C ALA A 5 -2.92 2.48 7.99
N ASP A 6 -2.74 3.20 9.09
CA ASP A 6 -1.81 2.83 10.16
C ASP A 6 -2.40 1.74 11.05
N ALA A 7 -3.73 1.77 11.25
CA ALA A 7 -4.50 0.76 11.96
C ALA A 7 -5.79 0.41 11.21
N ALA A 8 -6.32 -0.79 11.44
CA ALA A 8 -7.57 -1.25 10.86
C ALA A 8 -8.52 -1.82 11.93
N LEU A 9 -9.80 -1.46 11.85
CA LEU A 9 -10.87 -2.00 12.70
C LEU A 9 -11.42 -3.29 12.06
N ALA A 10 -11.43 -4.37 12.83
CA ALA A 10 -12.04 -5.65 12.49
C ALA A 10 -13.05 -6.03 13.58
N GLY A 11 -14.18 -6.64 13.22
CA GLY A 11 -15.22 -6.95 14.20
C GLY A 11 -16.57 -7.26 13.59
N LEU A 12 -17.38 -8.07 14.28
CA LEU A 12 -18.71 -8.52 13.87
C LEU A 12 -19.66 -7.37 13.43
N PRO A 13 -20.70 -7.64 12.62
CA PRO A 13 -21.78 -6.69 12.38
C PRO A 13 -22.30 -6.13 13.71
N ASN A 14 -22.64 -4.84 13.73
CA ASN A 14 -23.13 -4.14 14.91
C ASN A 14 -22.16 -4.04 16.11
N ALA A 15 -20.91 -4.51 16.01
CA ALA A 15 -19.90 -4.35 17.05
C ALA A 15 -19.56 -2.88 17.36
N GLY A 16 -19.98 -1.95 16.50
CA GLY A 16 -19.81 -0.51 16.68
C GLY A 16 -18.56 0.07 16.02
N LYS A 17 -17.93 -0.65 15.08
CA LYS A 17 -16.74 -0.21 14.32
C LYS A 17 -16.88 1.21 13.75
N SER A 18 -17.92 1.47 12.96
CA SER A 18 -18.09 2.78 12.33
C SER A 18 -18.41 3.90 13.34
N SER A 19 -19.09 3.58 14.45
CA SER A 19 -19.30 4.53 15.55
C SER A 19 -18.00 4.84 16.28
N LEU A 20 -17.19 3.82 16.53
CA LEU A 20 -15.86 3.95 17.13
C LEU A 20 -14.94 4.78 16.22
N LEU A 21 -14.91 4.49 14.91
CA LEU A 21 -14.13 5.25 13.94
C LEU A 21 -14.52 6.72 13.91
N ARG A 22 -15.82 7.04 13.87
CA ARG A 22 -16.31 8.42 13.94
C ARG A 22 -15.87 9.15 15.20
N ARG A 23 -15.70 8.43 16.29
CA ARG A 23 -15.33 8.99 17.58
C ARG A 23 -13.83 9.14 17.77
N LEU A 24 -13.06 8.23 17.20
CA LEU A 24 -11.61 8.33 17.11
C LEU A 24 -11.20 9.45 16.17
N SER A 25 -11.92 9.62 15.06
CA SER A 25 -11.56 10.55 14.01
C SER A 25 -11.80 12.00 14.42
N ASN A 26 -10.78 12.85 14.24
CA ASN A 26 -10.84 14.29 14.46
C ASN A 26 -11.55 15.01 13.30
N ALA A 27 -11.52 14.42 12.10
CA ALA A 27 -12.35 14.83 10.97
C ALA A 27 -13.54 13.89 10.77
N LYS A 28 -14.58 14.32 10.04
CA LYS A 28 -15.65 13.40 9.64
C LYS A 28 -15.05 12.28 8.77
N PRO A 29 -15.21 10.99 9.13
CA PRO A 29 -14.65 9.90 8.33
C PRO A 29 -15.14 9.98 6.89
N LYS A 30 -14.23 9.73 5.96
CA LYS A 30 -14.50 9.84 4.52
C LYS A 30 -14.47 8.46 3.88
N VAL A 31 -15.44 8.23 3.01
CA VAL A 31 -15.40 7.08 2.09
C VAL A 31 -14.27 7.36 1.12
N ALA A 32 -13.32 6.45 1.05
CA ALA A 32 -12.18 6.60 0.18
C ALA A 32 -12.46 5.83 -1.13
N GLU A 33 -12.84 6.57 -2.17
CA GLU A 33 -13.17 6.03 -3.49
C GLU A 33 -11.88 5.69 -4.25
N TYR A 34 -11.56 4.39 -4.33
CA TYR A 34 -10.44 3.92 -5.15
C TYR A 34 -10.96 3.30 -6.44
N PRO A 35 -10.30 3.55 -7.59
CA PRO A 35 -10.83 3.17 -8.91
C PRO A 35 -11.05 1.66 -9.13
N PHE A 36 -10.61 0.83 -8.19
CA PHE A 36 -10.51 -0.62 -8.34
C PHE A 36 -11.10 -1.40 -7.14
N THR A 37 -11.65 -0.70 -6.14
CA THR A 37 -12.28 -1.35 -4.99
C THR A 37 -13.79 -1.34 -5.16
N THR A 38 -14.45 -2.51 -5.08
CA THR A 38 -15.92 -2.62 -5.10
C THR A 38 -16.55 -2.11 -3.80
N LEU A 39 -15.82 -2.21 -2.68
CA LEU A 39 -16.19 -1.65 -1.39
C LEU A 39 -15.12 -0.63 -0.96
N ALA A 40 -15.54 0.62 -0.79
CA ALA A 40 -14.67 1.70 -0.37
C ALA A 40 -14.53 1.69 1.16
N PRO A 41 -13.31 1.59 1.72
CA PRO A 41 -13.11 1.65 3.16
C PRO A 41 -13.47 3.05 3.67
N VAL A 42 -13.96 3.10 4.90
CA VAL A 42 -14.19 4.36 5.60
C VAL A 42 -12.92 4.68 6.38
N LEU A 43 -12.30 5.82 6.08
CA LEU A 43 -11.07 6.27 6.74
C LEU A 43 -11.39 7.38 7.74
N GLY A 44 -10.78 7.28 8.92
CA GLY A 44 -10.76 8.32 9.94
C GLY A 44 -9.32 8.74 10.23
N THR A 45 -9.12 10.00 10.57
CA THR A 45 -7.81 10.53 10.99
C THR A 45 -7.81 10.82 12.47
N VAL A 46 -6.86 10.24 13.19
CA VAL A 46 -6.69 10.45 14.63
C VAL A 46 -5.43 11.30 14.81
N GLU A 47 -5.53 12.44 15.48
CA GLU A 47 -4.35 13.26 15.82
C GLU A 47 -3.91 12.98 17.24
N SER A 48 -2.61 13.16 17.48
CA SER A 48 -2.03 13.04 18.80
C SER A 48 -2.54 14.16 19.71
N PRO A 49 -2.50 13.98 21.06
CA PRO A 49 -2.98 15.00 21.99
C PRO A 49 -2.29 16.38 21.85
N ASP A 50 -1.06 16.40 21.34
CA ASP A 50 -0.26 17.61 21.07
C ASP A 50 -0.39 18.12 19.61
N GLY A 51 -1.14 17.42 18.77
CA GLY A 51 -1.31 17.74 17.34
C GLY A 51 -0.06 17.52 16.48
N ALA A 52 1.02 16.98 17.02
CA ALA A 52 2.29 16.81 16.32
C ALA A 52 2.29 15.62 15.32
N ALA A 53 1.39 14.66 15.49
CA ALA A 53 1.31 13.46 14.67
C ALA A 53 -0.13 13.08 14.32
N GLN A 54 -0.28 12.37 13.20
CA GLN A 54 -1.57 11.87 12.73
C GLN A 54 -1.44 10.40 12.35
N LEU A 55 -2.47 9.62 12.69
CA LEU A 55 -2.64 8.23 12.28
C LEU A 55 -3.92 8.12 11.44
N THR A 56 -3.87 7.29 10.41
CA THR A 56 -5.04 6.92 9.62
C THR A 56 -5.59 5.58 10.12
N VAL A 57 -6.87 5.56 10.48
CA VAL A 57 -7.58 4.34 10.89
C VAL A 57 -8.61 3.99 9.83
N ALA A 58 -8.60 2.75 9.35
CA ALA A 58 -9.60 2.24 8.42
C ALA A 58 -10.64 1.38 9.14
N ASP A 59 -11.93 1.58 8.83
CA ASP A 59 -12.96 0.56 9.08
C ASP A 59 -12.97 -0.37 7.87
N VAL A 60 -12.77 -1.66 8.09
CA VAL A 60 -12.75 -2.67 7.02
C VAL A 60 -14.19 -3.12 6.77
N PRO A 61 -14.85 -2.63 5.70
CA PRO A 61 -16.18 -3.10 5.37
C PRO A 61 -16.07 -4.53 4.82
N GLY A 62 -16.99 -5.41 5.18
CA GLY A 62 -17.09 -6.72 4.50
C GLY A 62 -16.11 -7.81 4.93
N LEU A 63 -15.39 -7.71 6.05
CA LEU A 63 -14.70 -8.89 6.63
C LEU A 63 -15.67 -10.05 6.92
N ILE A 64 -16.97 -9.73 7.11
CA ILE A 64 -17.99 -10.61 7.69
C ILE A 64 -19.25 -10.66 6.82
N GLU A 65 -19.39 -9.71 5.90
CA GLU A 65 -20.43 -9.74 4.86
C GLU A 65 -19.85 -10.47 3.64
N GLY A 66 -19.85 -11.81 3.67
CA GLY A 66 -19.64 -12.61 2.46
C GLY A 66 -18.19 -12.88 2.04
N ALA A 67 -17.19 -12.74 2.93
CA ALA A 67 -15.83 -13.21 2.66
C ALA A 67 -15.79 -14.72 2.30
N SER A 68 -16.75 -15.50 2.82
CA SER A 68 -16.97 -16.91 2.48
C SER A 68 -17.75 -17.17 1.20
N GLU A 69 -18.41 -16.16 0.60
CA GLU A 69 -19.21 -16.30 -0.63
C GLU A 69 -18.41 -16.04 -1.92
N GLY A 70 -17.09 -15.86 -1.82
CA GLY A 70 -16.22 -15.68 -2.99
C GLY A 70 -16.39 -14.33 -3.69
N ILE A 71 -17.08 -13.37 -3.07
CA ILE A 71 -17.10 -11.98 -3.50
C ILE A 71 -15.77 -11.37 -3.06
N GLY A 72 -14.74 -11.57 -3.88
CA GLY A 72 -13.41 -11.02 -3.63
C GLY A 72 -13.49 -9.51 -3.44
N LEU A 73 -13.30 -9.06 -2.20
CA LEU A 73 -12.62 -7.79 -1.95
C LEU A 73 -11.30 -7.90 -2.71
N GLY A 74 -11.22 -7.27 -3.88
CA GLY A 74 -10.16 -7.53 -4.85
C GLY A 74 -8.77 -7.46 -4.21
N HIS A 75 -7.80 -8.18 -4.79
CA HIS A 75 -6.42 -8.26 -4.30
C HIS A 75 -5.80 -6.88 -3.96
N GLU A 76 -6.24 -5.83 -4.63
CA GLU A 76 -5.80 -4.45 -4.38
C GLU A 76 -6.31 -3.85 -3.07
N PHE A 77 -7.54 -4.18 -2.62
CA PHE A 77 -8.03 -3.77 -1.30
C PHE A 77 -7.19 -4.42 -0.19
N LEU A 78 -6.78 -5.68 -0.38
CA LEU A 78 -5.85 -6.38 0.52
C LEU A 78 -4.53 -5.64 0.63
N ALA A 79 -3.95 -5.28 -0.51
CA ALA A 79 -2.70 -4.53 -0.59
C ALA A 79 -2.77 -3.17 0.13
N HIS A 80 -3.97 -2.63 0.34
CA HIS A 80 -4.19 -1.38 1.05
C HIS A 80 -4.28 -1.57 2.58
N LEU A 81 -4.79 -2.71 3.03
CA LEU A 81 -4.80 -3.10 4.45
C LEU A 81 -3.48 -3.72 4.91
N GLU A 82 -2.68 -4.29 4.01
CA GLU A 82 -1.35 -4.85 4.30
C GLU A 82 -0.37 -3.87 4.96
N ARG A 83 -0.64 -2.56 4.87
CA ARG A 83 0.16 -1.52 5.51
C ARG A 83 -0.29 -1.20 6.94
N ALA A 84 -1.44 -1.71 7.37
CA ALA A 84 -1.88 -1.60 8.76
C ALA A 84 -0.85 -2.27 9.67
N ARG A 85 -0.36 -1.49 10.63
CA ARG A 85 0.66 -1.91 11.61
C ARG A 85 0.02 -2.51 12.86
N LEU A 86 -1.27 -2.26 13.06
CA LEU A 86 -2.06 -2.73 14.19
C LEU A 86 -3.48 -3.08 13.73
N LEU A 87 -3.99 -4.22 14.17
CA LEU A 87 -5.40 -4.59 14.03
C LEU A 87 -6.14 -4.33 15.35
N LEU A 88 -7.34 -3.77 15.25
CA LEU A 88 -8.21 -3.47 16.38
C LEU A 88 -9.45 -4.36 16.29
N HIS A 89 -9.51 -5.39 17.14
CA HIS A 89 -10.64 -6.30 17.27
C HIS A 89 -11.75 -5.64 18.09
N VAL A 90 -12.72 -5.05 17.42
CA VAL A 90 -13.88 -4.41 18.03
C VAL A 90 -14.92 -5.47 18.37
N ILE A 91 -15.12 -5.69 19.67
CA ILE A 91 -16.04 -6.71 20.19
C ILE A 91 -17.12 -6.02 21.02
N ASP A 92 -18.38 -6.34 20.74
CA ASP A 92 -19.51 -5.92 21.55
C ASP A 92 -19.59 -6.75 22.83
N VAL A 93 -19.38 -6.12 23.98
CA VAL A 93 -19.45 -6.82 25.28
C VAL A 93 -20.86 -6.96 25.85
N SER A 94 -21.86 -6.32 25.23
CA SER A 94 -23.27 -6.54 25.58
C SER A 94 -23.82 -7.85 25.00
N GLU A 95 -23.12 -8.42 24.04
CA GLU A 95 -23.41 -9.75 23.52
C GLU A 95 -22.57 -10.82 24.24
N ALA A 96 -23.02 -12.07 24.22
CA ALA A 96 -22.33 -13.16 24.89
C ALA A 96 -21.01 -13.55 24.17
N ASP A 97 -20.08 -14.08 24.98
CA ASP A 97 -18.84 -14.78 24.59
C ASP A 97 -17.83 -13.94 23.79
N VAL A 98 -17.03 -13.15 24.50
CA VAL A 98 -15.98 -12.29 23.91
C VAL A 98 -14.93 -13.15 23.20
N GLU A 99 -14.57 -14.28 23.78
CA GLU A 99 -13.56 -15.20 23.30
C GLU A 99 -13.94 -15.85 21.97
N ASP A 100 -15.18 -16.35 21.84
CA ASP A 100 -15.65 -16.92 20.57
C ASP A 100 -15.75 -15.86 19.46
N ARG A 101 -16.16 -14.63 19.81
CA ARG A 101 -16.20 -13.52 18.85
C ARG A 101 -14.81 -13.13 18.38
N PHE A 102 -13.84 -13.03 19.29
CA PHE A 102 -12.44 -12.83 18.93
C PHE A 102 -11.95 -13.93 17.98
N ARG A 103 -12.16 -15.21 18.34
CA ARG A 103 -11.75 -16.34 17.50
C ARG A 103 -12.43 -16.33 16.13
N THR A 104 -13.68 -15.87 16.04
CA THR A 104 -14.40 -15.72 14.78
C THR A 104 -13.73 -14.66 13.90
N ILE A 105 -13.49 -13.47 14.44
CA ILE A 105 -12.82 -12.39 13.71
C ILE A 105 -11.41 -12.81 13.29
N ASP A 106 -10.64 -13.45 14.17
CA ASP A 106 -9.28 -13.90 13.87
C ASP A 106 -9.24 -14.98 12.78
N ARG A 107 -10.17 -15.95 12.80
CA ARG A 107 -10.34 -16.92 11.71
C ARG A 107 -10.66 -16.25 10.38
N GLU A 108 -11.52 -15.24 10.40
CA GLU A 108 -11.87 -14.50 9.17
C GLU A 108 -10.67 -13.74 8.62
N LEU A 109 -9.90 -13.07 9.48
CA LEU A 109 -8.65 -12.41 9.11
C LEU A 109 -7.63 -13.40 8.52
N ALA A 110 -7.53 -14.62 9.08
CA ALA A 110 -6.66 -15.65 8.55
C ALA A 110 -7.13 -16.19 7.18
N LEU A 111 -8.44 -16.40 7.02
CA LEU A 111 -9.03 -16.82 5.73
C LEU A 111 -8.87 -15.74 4.65
N TYR A 112 -8.84 -14.49 5.06
CA TYR A 112 -8.62 -13.34 4.18
C TYR A 112 -7.20 -13.31 3.60
N GLY A 113 -6.21 -13.76 4.37
CA GLY A 113 -4.81 -13.84 3.97
C GLY A 113 -4.08 -12.49 4.05
N ALA A 114 -3.00 -12.35 3.27
CA ALA A 114 -2.12 -11.17 3.24
C ALA A 114 -1.35 -10.90 4.57
N GLY A 115 -1.27 -11.89 5.45
CA GLY A 115 -0.55 -11.78 6.73
C GLY A 115 -1.14 -10.73 7.67
N LEU A 116 -2.45 -10.46 7.56
CA LEU A 116 -3.17 -9.59 8.49
C LEU A 116 -3.29 -10.26 9.87
N ASP A 117 -3.56 -11.55 9.89
CA ASP A 117 -3.60 -12.37 11.09
C ASP A 117 -2.25 -12.39 11.82
N GLU A 118 -1.11 -12.25 11.15
CA GLU A 118 0.21 -12.22 11.79
C GLU A 118 0.56 -10.89 12.48
N ARG A 119 -0.26 -9.85 12.30
CA ARG A 119 0.04 -8.51 12.82
C ARG A 119 -0.16 -8.41 14.32
N PRO A 120 0.50 -7.42 14.99
CA PRO A 120 0.09 -7.01 16.32
C PRO A 120 -1.40 -6.67 16.34
N GLN A 121 -2.08 -7.12 17.39
CA GLN A 121 -3.52 -6.99 17.57
C GLN A 121 -3.82 -6.32 18.91
N ALA A 122 -4.88 -5.53 18.98
CA ALA A 122 -5.45 -5.09 20.24
C ALA A 122 -6.94 -5.39 20.29
N ILE A 123 -7.43 -5.81 21.45
CA ILE A 123 -8.85 -6.06 21.68
C ILE A 123 -9.49 -4.76 22.14
N VAL A 124 -10.58 -4.38 21.50
CA VAL A 124 -11.41 -3.22 21.85
C VAL A 124 -12.78 -3.72 22.29
N LEU A 125 -12.94 -3.86 23.60
CA LEU A 125 -14.18 -4.19 24.27
C LEU A 125 -15.09 -2.96 24.23
N ASN A 126 -16.05 -2.95 23.30
CA ASN A 126 -16.93 -1.82 23.02
C ASN A 126 -18.33 -2.05 23.60
N LYS A 127 -19.04 -0.94 23.85
CA LYS A 127 -20.37 -0.89 24.49
C LYS A 127 -20.36 -1.24 25.98
N ILE A 128 -19.28 -0.89 26.67
CA ILE A 128 -19.18 -1.05 28.14
C ILE A 128 -20.27 -0.30 28.91
N ASP A 129 -20.90 0.71 28.29
CA ASP A 129 -22.02 1.46 28.88
C ASP A 129 -23.30 0.63 29.05
N LEU A 130 -23.40 -0.50 28.33
CA LEU A 130 -24.56 -1.40 28.39
C LEU A 130 -24.39 -2.51 29.41
N VAL A 131 -23.19 -2.68 29.96
CA VAL A 131 -22.83 -3.76 30.86
C VAL A 131 -22.14 -3.22 32.11
N GLY A 132 -22.04 -4.03 33.15
CA GLY A 132 -21.33 -3.67 34.37
C GLY A 132 -19.82 -3.85 34.20
N ASP A 133 -19.19 -4.40 35.23
CA ASP A 133 -17.78 -4.79 35.16
C ASP A 133 -17.54 -5.82 34.05
N VAL A 134 -16.54 -5.56 33.21
CA VAL A 134 -16.19 -6.41 32.07
C VAL A 134 -14.82 -7.03 32.36
N PRO A 135 -14.75 -8.35 32.66
CA PRO A 135 -13.47 -8.99 32.89
C PRO A 135 -12.60 -8.99 31.64
N ASP A 136 -11.28 -9.12 31.81
CA ASP A 136 -10.40 -9.39 30.69
C ASP A 136 -10.72 -10.79 30.13
N PRO A 137 -10.84 -10.95 28.79
CA PRO A 137 -11.07 -12.24 28.19
C PRO A 137 -9.85 -13.16 28.36
N GLU A 138 -10.10 -14.45 28.52
CA GLU A 138 -9.05 -15.47 28.67
C GLU A 138 -8.55 -15.92 27.29
N ILE A 139 -7.78 -15.04 26.63
CA ILE A 139 -7.20 -15.29 25.31
C ILE A 139 -5.68 -15.30 25.42
N ASP A 140 -5.09 -16.49 25.27
CA ASP A 140 -3.64 -16.68 25.21
C ASP A 140 -3.15 -16.55 23.76
N ASP A 141 -2.86 -15.31 23.34
CA ASP A 141 -2.34 -15.00 22.01
C ASP A 141 -1.24 -13.94 22.10
N PRO A 142 0.01 -14.27 21.73
CA PRO A 142 1.15 -13.36 21.84
C PRO A 142 1.05 -12.13 20.91
N ARG A 143 0.16 -12.16 19.91
CA ARG A 143 -0.10 -11.01 19.03
C ARG A 143 -0.87 -9.91 19.75
N ILE A 144 -1.59 -10.23 20.83
CA ILE A 144 -2.40 -9.27 21.59
C ILE A 144 -1.48 -8.38 22.42
N VAL A 145 -1.35 -7.12 22.01
CA VAL A 145 -0.48 -6.14 22.68
C VAL A 145 -1.21 -5.34 23.74
N ARG A 146 -2.54 -5.24 23.66
CA ARG A 146 -3.37 -4.45 24.59
C ARG A 146 -4.84 -4.82 24.52
N ILE A 147 -5.54 -4.66 25.65
CA ILE A 147 -7.00 -4.71 25.74
C ILE A 147 -7.50 -3.32 26.16
N PHE A 148 -8.49 -2.81 25.44
CA PHE A 148 -9.14 -1.54 25.69
C PHE A 148 -10.60 -1.76 26.04
N ARG A 149 -11.12 -0.94 26.96
CA ARG A 149 -12.54 -0.86 27.30
C ARG A 149 -13.03 0.49 26.85
N VAL A 150 -14.02 0.50 25.97
CA VAL A 150 -14.54 1.74 25.40
C VAL A 150 -16.05 1.72 25.30
N SER A 151 -16.62 2.91 25.30
CA SER A 151 -17.95 3.12 24.77
C SER A 151 -17.88 4.12 23.63
N ALA A 152 -18.11 3.63 22.41
CA ALA A 152 -18.31 4.51 21.27
C ALA A 152 -19.55 5.41 21.44
N ALA A 153 -20.50 5.06 22.31
CA ALA A 153 -21.73 5.82 22.58
C ALA A 153 -21.54 6.93 23.63
N THR A 154 -20.85 6.66 24.74
CA THR A 154 -20.63 7.65 25.83
C THR A 154 -19.28 8.37 25.73
N GLY A 155 -18.25 7.73 25.19
CA GLY A 155 -16.90 8.28 24.97
C GLY A 155 -15.89 7.83 25.99
N GLU A 156 -16.35 7.03 26.94
CA GLU A 156 -15.50 6.38 27.91
C GLU A 156 -14.40 5.55 27.21
N GLY A 157 -13.18 5.65 27.73
CA GLY A 157 -12.00 4.94 27.22
C GLY A 157 -11.43 5.43 25.89
N ILE A 158 -12.10 6.32 25.16
CA ILE A 158 -11.66 6.76 23.82
C ILE A 158 -10.34 7.52 23.88
N GLU A 159 -10.14 8.39 24.87
CA GLU A 159 -8.91 9.18 24.98
C GLU A 159 -7.70 8.31 25.34
N GLU A 160 -7.90 7.32 26.22
CA GLU A 160 -6.87 6.32 26.52
C GLU A 160 -6.51 5.51 25.27
N LEU A 161 -7.53 5.07 24.52
CA LEU A 161 -7.33 4.38 23.25
C LEU A 161 -6.50 5.24 22.29
N LYS A 162 -6.88 6.50 22.03
CA LYS A 162 -6.12 7.41 21.15
C LYS A 162 -4.66 7.52 21.59
N ARG A 163 -4.41 7.89 22.84
CA ARG A 163 -3.06 8.05 23.38
C ARG A 163 -2.22 6.78 23.23
N THR A 164 -2.82 5.63 23.50
CA THR A 164 -2.11 4.35 23.44
C THR A 164 -1.84 3.93 22.00
N LEU A 165 -2.73 4.23 21.05
CA LEU A 165 -2.48 3.99 19.62
C LEU A 165 -1.19 4.69 19.14
N PHE A 166 -0.94 5.93 19.55
CA PHE A 166 0.32 6.63 19.23
C PHE A 166 1.55 6.02 19.89
N SER A 167 1.38 5.31 21.01
CA SER A 167 2.48 4.59 21.67
C SER A 167 2.76 3.25 20.99
N LEU A 168 1.71 2.54 20.56
CA LEU A 168 1.81 1.25 19.86
C LEU A 168 2.24 1.41 18.40
N ILE A 169 1.81 2.49 17.77
CA ILE A 169 2.10 2.83 16.38
C ILE A 169 2.87 4.15 16.38
N PRO A 170 4.17 4.13 16.76
CA PRO A 170 4.97 5.34 16.73
C PRO A 170 4.94 5.90 15.31
N PRO A 171 4.60 7.18 15.12
CA PRO A 171 4.55 7.80 13.81
C PRO A 171 5.92 7.63 13.17
N VAL A 172 5.93 7.13 11.93
CA VAL A 172 7.18 7.14 11.15
C VAL A 172 7.49 8.62 10.92
N PRO A 173 8.69 9.12 11.24
CA PRO A 173 9.09 10.45 10.84
C PRO A 173 8.81 10.57 9.35
N VAL A 174 7.90 11.45 8.98
CA VAL A 174 7.72 11.76 7.57
C VAL A 174 8.96 12.55 7.21
N ASP A 175 10.01 11.87 6.76
CA ASP A 175 11.04 12.48 5.93
C ASP A 175 10.35 12.81 4.59
N VAL A 176 9.44 13.78 4.64
CA VAL A 176 9.31 14.73 3.56
C VAL A 176 10.31 15.81 3.92
N PRO A 177 11.47 15.87 3.23
CA PRO A 177 11.92 17.19 2.85
C PRO A 177 10.69 17.87 2.26
N GLU A 178 10.30 19.01 2.81
CA GLU A 178 9.67 20.05 1.99
C GLU A 178 10.70 20.47 0.94
N GLU A 179 11.11 19.56 0.06
CA GLU A 179 11.32 19.99 -1.30
C GLU A 179 9.92 20.41 -1.73
N GLN A 180 9.72 21.72 -1.69
CA GLN A 180 8.87 22.39 -2.64
C GLN A 180 9.17 21.72 -3.99
N VAL A 181 8.41 20.69 -4.33
CA VAL A 181 8.24 20.29 -5.70
C VAL A 181 7.47 21.49 -6.25
N GLU A 182 8.20 22.53 -6.62
CA GLU A 182 7.82 23.35 -7.76
C GLU A 182 7.52 22.32 -8.84
N LEU A 183 6.25 21.93 -8.97
CA LEU A 183 5.76 21.34 -10.18
C LEU A 183 6.21 22.35 -11.24
N PRO A 184 7.17 22.01 -12.11
CA PRO A 184 7.59 22.98 -13.11
C PRO A 184 6.32 23.38 -13.84
N GLU A 185 6.07 24.69 -13.95
CA GLU A 185 4.82 25.22 -14.52
C GLU A 185 4.54 24.61 -15.91
N PHE A 186 5.56 24.04 -16.55
CA PHE A 186 5.47 23.25 -17.76
C PHE A 186 6.45 22.07 -17.72
N LEU A 187 5.99 20.87 -18.11
CA LEU A 187 6.89 19.81 -18.57
C LEU A 187 7.53 20.30 -19.87
N GLU A 188 8.72 20.89 -19.81
CA GLU A 188 9.52 21.11 -21.01
C GLU A 188 9.99 19.74 -21.50
N TYR A 189 9.23 19.15 -22.42
CA TYR A 189 9.69 17.98 -23.18
C TYR A 189 10.90 18.42 -24.01
N ARG A 190 12.10 18.31 -23.42
CA ARG A 190 13.34 18.25 -24.17
C ARG A 190 13.57 16.80 -24.53
N PRO A 191 13.19 16.35 -25.75
CA PRO A 191 13.65 15.07 -26.22
C PRO A 191 15.17 15.12 -26.15
N GLN A 192 15.77 14.29 -25.28
CA GLN A 192 17.17 13.97 -25.49
C GLN A 192 17.21 13.33 -26.88
N PRO A 193 17.93 13.93 -27.85
CA PRO A 193 18.09 13.27 -29.12
C PRO A 193 18.66 11.88 -28.79
N PRO A 194 18.06 10.78 -29.30
CA PRO A 194 18.65 9.46 -29.11
C PRO A 194 20.11 9.62 -29.49
N SER A 195 21.02 9.28 -28.56
CA SER A 195 22.46 9.51 -28.67
C SER A 195 22.83 9.43 -30.14
N ARG A 196 23.20 10.56 -30.77
CA ARG A 196 23.44 10.59 -32.22
C ARG A 196 24.33 9.40 -32.49
N ARG A 197 23.80 8.37 -33.19
CA ARG A 197 24.61 7.20 -33.50
C ARG A 197 25.85 7.77 -34.15
N ALA A 198 27.03 7.49 -33.57
CA ALA A 198 28.29 8.07 -34.01
C ALA A 198 28.51 7.78 -35.52
N TYR A 199 27.88 6.73 -36.02
CA TYR A 199 27.85 6.30 -37.40
C TYR A 199 26.45 5.90 -37.89
N ARG A 200 26.28 5.85 -39.21
CA ARG A 200 25.15 5.24 -39.94
C ARG A 200 25.67 4.33 -41.03
N ILE A 201 24.98 3.22 -41.25
CA ILE A 201 25.29 2.26 -42.31
C ILE A 201 24.26 2.42 -43.43
N TYR A 202 24.73 2.70 -44.63
CA TYR A 202 23.95 2.85 -45.84
C TYR A 202 24.18 1.67 -46.77
N ARG A 203 23.15 1.23 -47.47
CA ARG A 203 23.30 0.30 -48.59
C ARG A 203 23.58 1.10 -49.86
N THR A 204 24.58 0.69 -50.62
CA THR A 204 24.97 1.29 -51.89
C THR A 204 24.84 0.26 -53.01
N ASP A 205 25.03 0.69 -54.26
CA ASP A 205 25.00 -0.20 -55.44
C ASP A 205 26.17 -1.22 -55.44
N ARG A 206 27.22 -0.96 -54.65
CA ARG A 206 28.44 -1.78 -54.56
C ARG A 206 28.59 -2.53 -53.23
N GLY A 207 27.67 -2.35 -52.27
CA GLY A 207 27.78 -2.96 -50.95
C GLY A 207 27.18 -2.07 -49.86
N TYR A 208 27.97 -1.75 -48.84
CA TYR A 208 27.55 -0.92 -47.72
C TYR A 208 28.58 0.18 -47.45
N ARG A 209 28.12 1.32 -46.95
CA ARG A 209 28.97 2.45 -46.55
C ARG A 209 28.63 2.89 -45.14
N ILE A 210 29.65 2.96 -44.29
CA ILE A 210 29.55 3.54 -42.95
C ILE A 210 29.93 5.02 -43.03
N SER A 211 29.03 5.90 -42.58
CA SER A 211 29.25 7.34 -42.51
C SER A 211 29.22 7.80 -41.06
N GLY A 212 30.20 8.60 -40.65
CA GLY A 212 30.40 9.06 -39.28
C GLY A 212 31.62 8.40 -38.62
N GLU A 213 31.71 8.50 -37.30
CA GLU A 213 32.76 7.87 -36.51
C GLU A 213 32.44 6.37 -36.38
N ALA A 214 33.02 5.60 -37.30
CA ALA A 214 32.81 4.17 -37.39
C ALA A 214 33.39 3.45 -36.17
N PRO A 215 32.69 2.43 -35.65
CA PRO A 215 33.22 1.61 -34.58
C PRO A 215 34.40 0.78 -35.10
N THR A 216 35.29 0.37 -34.21
CA THR A 216 36.49 -0.45 -34.55
C THR A 216 36.47 -1.78 -33.79
N GLY A 217 37.16 -2.80 -34.32
CA GLY A 217 37.28 -4.11 -33.67
C GLY A 217 35.93 -4.82 -33.51
N GLU A 218 35.69 -5.44 -32.36
CA GLU A 218 34.45 -6.20 -32.07
C GLU A 218 33.17 -5.36 -32.25
N ALA A 219 33.23 -4.06 -31.98
CA ALA A 219 32.09 -3.15 -32.14
C ALA A 219 31.72 -2.94 -33.63
N LEU A 220 32.68 -3.05 -34.55
CA LEU A 220 32.45 -3.02 -35.99
C LEU A 220 31.74 -4.29 -36.43
N GLU A 221 32.21 -5.45 -35.98
CA GLU A 221 31.61 -6.74 -36.33
C GLU A 221 30.13 -6.81 -35.89
N ALA A 222 29.85 -6.40 -34.65
CA ALA A 222 28.49 -6.35 -34.12
C ALA A 222 27.59 -5.40 -34.91
N ALA A 223 28.11 -4.25 -35.35
CA ALA A 223 27.37 -3.28 -36.14
C ALA A 223 27.02 -3.81 -37.54
N LEU A 224 27.95 -4.50 -38.20
CA LEU A 224 27.75 -5.09 -39.53
C LEU A 224 26.74 -6.24 -39.48
N GLN A 225 26.83 -7.10 -38.46
CA GLN A 225 25.85 -8.17 -38.22
C GLN A 225 24.46 -7.61 -37.92
N ALA A 226 24.35 -6.60 -37.06
CA ALA A 226 23.07 -5.95 -36.74
C ALA A 226 22.44 -5.25 -37.95
N ALA A 227 23.26 -4.78 -38.90
CA ALA A 227 22.80 -4.23 -40.18
C ALA A 227 22.45 -5.31 -41.23
N GLY A 228 22.67 -6.59 -40.92
CA GLY A 228 22.34 -7.72 -41.80
C GLY A 228 23.33 -7.94 -42.95
N ILE A 229 24.56 -7.45 -42.82
CA ILE A 229 25.62 -7.60 -43.84
C ILE A 229 26.19 -9.01 -43.78
N ARG A 230 26.28 -9.67 -44.94
CA ARG A 230 26.77 -11.04 -45.11
C ARG A 230 28.24 -11.07 -45.51
N LYS A 231 28.93 -12.15 -45.14
CA LYS A 231 30.31 -12.42 -45.56
C LYS A 231 30.41 -12.38 -47.10
N GLY A 232 31.46 -11.78 -47.62
CA GLY A 232 31.69 -11.51 -49.05
C GLY A 232 31.06 -10.23 -49.59
N GLN A 233 30.56 -9.34 -48.72
CA GLN A 233 30.02 -8.04 -49.14
C GLN A 233 31.02 -6.91 -48.84
N ASP A 234 31.18 -6.00 -49.80
CA ASP A 234 32.07 -4.85 -49.64
C ASP A 234 31.48 -3.83 -48.66
N VAL A 235 32.32 -3.37 -47.74
CA VAL A 235 32.02 -2.34 -46.74
C VAL A 235 33.03 -1.21 -46.90
N GLU A 236 32.52 0.01 -47.07
CA GLU A 236 33.30 1.23 -47.17
C GLU A 236 33.22 2.01 -45.85
N VAL A 237 34.38 2.39 -45.29
CA VAL A 237 34.51 3.17 -44.05
C VAL A 237 35.47 4.32 -44.33
N GLY A 238 34.96 5.56 -44.40
CA GLY A 238 35.77 6.70 -44.82
C GLY A 238 36.25 6.54 -46.27
N ASP A 239 37.57 6.56 -46.48
CA ASP A 239 38.23 6.35 -47.79
C ASP A 239 38.71 4.89 -47.99
N GLU A 240 38.46 4.01 -47.03
CA GLU A 240 38.89 2.61 -47.07
C GLU A 240 37.71 1.69 -47.44
N SER A 241 37.98 0.64 -48.23
CA SER A 241 37.02 -0.39 -48.59
C SER A 241 37.59 -1.77 -48.34
N PHE A 242 36.82 -2.63 -47.67
CA PHE A 242 37.20 -4.01 -47.42
C PHE A 242 36.03 -4.97 -47.67
N GLU A 243 36.35 -6.21 -48.00
CA GLU A 243 35.38 -7.29 -48.12
C GLU A 243 35.13 -7.88 -46.73
N TRP A 244 33.87 -7.92 -46.28
CA TRP A 244 33.50 -8.46 -44.97
C TRP A 244 33.70 -9.98 -44.92
N GLN A 245 34.50 -10.49 -43.96
CA GLN A 245 34.91 -11.90 -43.89
C GLN A 245 34.12 -12.77 -42.90
#